data_AF-A0A3B1BA40-F1
#
_entry.id   AF-A0A3B1BA40-F1
#
_cell.length_a   1.000
_cell.length_b   1.000
_cell.length_c   1.000
_cell.angle_alpha   90.00
_cell.angle_beta   90.00
_cell.angle_gamma   90.00
#
_symmetry.space_group_name_H-M   'P 1'
#
loop_
_entity.id
_entity.type
_entity.pdbx_description
1 polymer ?
#
loop_
_entity_poly.entity_id
_entity_poly.type
_entity_poly.pdbx_seq_one_letter_code
_entity_poly.pdbx_strand_id
1 'polypeptide(L)' 'MENLDAALTVTVIGMGIIFLVLILLMGAIMVLNRVFPYVAPVPEVKTASDDGELVAVIQAGIAAYLKRKPEDVSIKSIK' A
#
# COMPACT_ATOMS: atom_id res chain seq x y z
N MET A 1 -32.68 31.90 -8.69
CA MET A 1 -32.81 30.48 -8.31
C MET A 1 -32.26 29.55 -9.39
N GLU A 2 -32.33 29.91 -10.68
CA GLU A 2 -31.84 29.10 -11.81
C GLU A 2 -30.36 28.68 -11.72
N ASN A 3 -29.48 29.55 -11.22
CA ASN A 3 -28.06 29.22 -11.05
C ASN A 3 -27.79 28.13 -10.01
N LEU A 4 -28.65 28.02 -8.99
CA LEU A 4 -28.53 26.98 -7.96
C LEU A 4 -28.97 25.63 -8.50
N ASP A 5 -30.00 25.61 -9.34
CA ASP A 5 -30.52 24.39 -9.96
C ASP A 5 -29.56 23.83 -11.03
N ALA A 6 -28.96 24.72 -11.82
CA ALA A 6 -27.89 24.36 -12.76
C ALA A 6 -26.65 23.82 -12.02
N ALA A 7 -26.25 24.46 -10.92
CA ALA A 7 -25.11 23.99 -10.12
C ALA A 7 -25.39 22.62 -9.50
N LEU A 8 -26.59 22.41 -8.93
CA LEU A 8 -27.00 21.12 -8.36
C LEU A 8 -27.01 20.02 -9.42
N THR A 9 -27.50 20.32 -10.62
CA THR A 9 -27.51 19.37 -11.73
C THR A 9 -26.09 18.94 -12.12
N VAL A 10 -25.16 19.89 -12.21
CA VAL A 10 -23.76 19.60 -12.53
C VAL A 10 -23.08 18.76 -11.45
N THR A 11 -23.34 19.02 -10.17
CA THR A 11 -22.76 18.21 -9.08
C THR A 11 -23.30 16.79 -9.08
N VAL A 12 -24.60 16.60 -9.31
CA VAL A 12 -25.22 15.27 -9.39
C VAL A 12 -24.68 14.49 -10.59
N ILE A 13 -24.55 15.12 -11.76
CA ILE A 13 -23.97 14.48 -12.95
C ILE A 13 -22.50 14.13 -12.70
N GLY A 14 -21.72 15.06 -12.17
CA GLY A 14 -20.30 14.84 -11.86
C GLY A 14 -20.11 13.71 -10.85
N MET A 15 -20.89 13.70 -9.77
CA MET A 15 -20.86 12.63 -8.77
C MET A 15 -21.26 11.28 -9.38
N GLY A 16 -22.29 11.26 -10.23
CA GLY A 16 -22.73 10.04 -10.92
C GLY A 16 -21.66 9.45 -11.84
N ILE A 17 -20.99 10.29 -12.64
CA ILE A 17 -19.90 9.84 -13.52
C ILE A 17 -18.72 9.30 -12.71
N ILE A 18 -18.30 10.02 -11.66
CA ILE A 18 -17.21 9.55 -10.78
C ILE A 18 -17.58 8.19 -10.18
N PHE A 19 -18.81 8.05 -9.69
CA PHE A 19 -19.28 6.79 -9.10
C PHE A 19 -19.28 5.64 -10.11
N LEU A 20 -19.73 5.90 -11.35
CA LEU A 20 -19.71 4.92 -12.44
C LEU A 20 -18.27 4.48 -12.77
N VAL A 21 -17.34 5.42 -12.87
CA VAL A 21 -15.92 5.14 -13.11
C VAL A 21 -15.33 4.31 -11.97
N LEU A 22 -15.64 4.63 -10.71
CA LEU A 22 -15.19 3.87 -9.55
C LEU A 22 -15.73 2.43 -9.56
N ILE A 23 -16.99 2.23 -9.93
CA ILE A 23 -17.57 0.89 -10.08
C ILE A 23 -16.86 0.11 -11.19
N LEU A 24 -16.59 0.74 -12.33
CA LEU A 24 -15.85 0.12 -13.43
C LEU A 24 -14.43 -0.28 -13.01
N LEU A 25 -13.71 0.61 -12.32
CA LEU A 25 -12.38 0.31 -11.80
C LEU A 25 -12.41 -0.83 -10.79
N MET A 26 -13.37 -0.83 -9.86
CA MET A 26 -13.56 -1.91 -8.90
C MET A 26 -13.84 -3.25 -9.60
N GLY A 27 -14.73 -3.24 -10.60
CA GLY A 27 -15.01 -4.41 -11.42
C GLY A 27 -13.77 -4.91 -12.17
N ALA A 28 -12.99 -3.99 -12.77
CA ALA A 28 -11.75 -4.32 -13.45
C ALA A 28 -10.72 -4.95 -12.50
N ILE A 29 -10.55 -4.41 -11.29
CA ILE A 29 -9.65 -4.98 -10.28
C ILE A 29 -10.11 -6.38 -9.85
N MET A 30 -11.43 -6.56 -9.65
CA MET A 30 -12.00 -7.85 -9.28
C MET A 30 -11.79 -8.90 -10.40
N VAL A 31 -12.00 -8.51 -11.66
CA VAL A 31 -11.71 -9.37 -12.83
C VAL A 31 -10.21 -9.66 -12.92
N LEU A 32 -9.36 -8.66 -12.71
CA LEU A 32 -7.91 -8.84 -12.77
C LEU A 32 -7.43 -9.81 -11.70
N ASN A 33 -7.90 -9.69 -10.45
CA ASN A 33 -7.58 -10.65 -9.37
C ASN A 33 -8.13 -12.05 -9.66
N ARG A 34 -9.26 -12.16 -10.36
CA ARG A 34 -9.87 -13.43 -10.76
C ARG A 34 -9.06 -14.13 -11.85
N VAL A 35 -8.58 -13.37 -12.84
CA VAL A 35 -7.85 -13.88 -14.01
C VAL A 35 -6.37 -14.09 -13.68
N PHE A 36 -5.78 -13.18 -12.91
CA PHE A 36 -4.40 -13.20 -12.45
C PHE A 36 -4.40 -13.21 -10.91
N PRO A 37 -4.47 -14.39 -10.27
CA PRO A 37 -4.35 -14.49 -8.83
C PRO A 37 -2.96 -14.01 -8.42
N TYR A 38 -2.90 -12.79 -7.88
CA TYR A 38 -1.67 -12.24 -7.32
C TYR A 38 -1.32 -13.04 -6.06
N VAL A 39 -0.28 -13.87 -6.15
CA VAL A 39 0.34 -14.50 -5.00
C VAL A 39 1.36 -13.50 -4.47
N ALA A 40 0.95 -12.71 -3.48
CA ALA A 40 1.92 -11.92 -2.71
C ALA A 40 2.92 -12.91 -2.09
N PRO A 41 4.24 -12.75 -2.28
CA PRO A 41 5.21 -13.44 -1.46
C PRO A 41 4.92 -13.06 -0.02
N VAL A 42 4.45 -14.03 0.78
CA VAL A 42 4.31 -13.84 2.22
C VAL A 42 5.72 -13.57 2.73
N PRO A 43 6.04 -12.40 3.31
CA PRO A 43 7.27 -12.28 4.05
C PRO A 43 7.15 -13.28 5.20
N GLU A 44 8.01 -14.30 5.19
CA GLU A 44 8.16 -15.20 6.34
C GLU A 44 8.58 -14.35 7.53
N VAL A 45 7.61 -13.83 8.29
CA VAL A 45 7.86 -13.34 9.63
C VAL A 45 8.07 -14.58 10.47
N LYS A 46 9.29 -15.10 10.45
CA LYS A 46 9.78 -15.95 11.52
C LYS A 46 9.60 -15.12 12.79
N THR A 47 8.80 -15.65 13.71
CA THR A 47 8.66 -15.09 15.05
C THR A 47 10.05 -14.94 15.63
N ALA A 48 10.51 -13.69 15.76
CA ALA A 48 11.80 -13.31 16.29
C ALA A 48 11.92 -13.84 17.73
N SER A 49 12.49 -15.02 17.86
CA SER A 49 12.90 -15.58 19.16
C SER A 49 14.40 -15.38 19.40
N ASP A 50 15.10 -14.75 18.45
CA ASP A 50 16.53 -14.52 18.52
C ASP A 50 16.83 -13.02 18.38
N ASP A 51 17.49 -12.45 19.39
CA ASP A 51 17.88 -11.04 19.41
C ASP A 51 18.71 -10.68 18.16
N GLY A 52 19.45 -11.64 17.59
CA GLY A 52 20.18 -11.48 16.33
C GLY A 52 19.30 -11.24 15.11
N GLU A 53 18.13 -11.89 15.03
CA GLU A 53 17.19 -11.71 13.92
C GLU A 53 16.50 -10.34 14.00
N LEU A 54 16.17 -9.87 15.20
CA LEU A 54 15.62 -8.54 15.42
C LEU A 54 16.64 -7.45 15.02
N VAL A 55 17.91 -7.62 15.40
CA VAL A 55 19.00 -6.72 14.99
C VAL A 55 19.14 -6.70 13.47
N ALA A 56 19.05 -7.84 12.80
CA ALA A 56 19.14 -7.93 11.34
C ALA A 56 17.98 -7.24 10.61
N VAL A 57 16.74 -7.38 11.11
CA VAL A 57 15.56 -6.70 10.54
C VAL A 57 15.68 -5.18 10.70
N ILE A 58 16.11 -4.71 11.87
CA ILE A 58 16.30 -3.27 12.11
C ILE A 58 17.45 -2.74 11.23
N GLN A 59 18.56 -3.48 11.12
CA GLN A 59 19.70 -3.13 10.27
C GLN A 59 19.28 -3.04 8.79
N ALA A 60 18.51 -4.00 8.30
CA ALA A 60 17.98 -3.98 6.94
C ALA A 60 17.02 -2.80 6.71
N GLY A 61 16.13 -2.49 7.67
CA GLY A 61 15.22 -1.35 7.59
C GLY A 61 15.95 -0.01 7.54
N ILE A 62 16.96 0.19 8.40
CA ILE A 62 17.77 1.41 8.43
C ILE A 62 18.61 1.54 7.16
N ALA A 63 19.23 0.45 6.70
CA ALA A 63 20.01 0.44 5.47
C ALA A 63 19.17 0.80 4.24
N ALA A 64 17.96 0.23 4.14
CA ALA A 64 17.01 0.54 3.08
C ALA A 64 16.59 2.01 3.10
N TYR A 65 16.29 2.58 4.27
CA TYR A 65 15.93 3.99 4.42
C TYR A 65 17.07 4.92 4.00
N LEU A 66 18.30 4.60 4.39
CA LEU A 66 19.49 5.40 4.12
C LEU A 66 20.09 5.17 2.72
N LYS A 67 19.51 4.29 1.91
CA LYS A 67 20.06 3.82 0.62
C LYS A 67 21.52 3.35 0.76
N ARG A 68 21.84 2.74 1.90
CA ARG A 68 23.15 2.17 2.19
C ARG A 68 23.09 0.66 2.18
N LYS A 69 24.26 0.04 2.14
CA LYS A 69 24.32 -1.42 2.27
C LYS A 69 24.13 -1.80 3.74
N PRO A 70 23.51 -2.96 4.04
CA PRO A 70 23.35 -3.42 5.42
C PRO A 70 24.67 -3.49 6.19
N GLU A 71 25.76 -3.87 5.51
CA GLU A 71 27.12 -3.90 6.07
C GLU A 71 27.64 -2.55 6.61
N ASP A 72 27.08 -1.43 6.16
CA ASP A 72 27.45 -0.08 6.62
C ASP A 72 26.74 0.34 7.92
N VAL A 73 25.78 -0.45 8.41
CA VAL A 73 24.93 -0.14 9.57
C VAL A 73 25.24 -1.12 10.69
N SER A 74 25.78 -0.63 11.81
CA SER A 74 26.08 -1.48 12.99
C SER A 74 25.13 -1.16 14.13
N ILE A 75 24.35 -2.16 14.55
CA ILE A 75 23.43 -2.07 15.67
C ILE A 75 23.91 -3.05 16.75
N LYS A 76 24.08 -2.57 17.98
CA LYS A 76 24.41 -3.40 19.14
C LYS A 76 23.26 -3.36 20.13
N SER A 77 22.83 -4.54 20.58
CA SER A 77 21.93 -4.65 21.73
C SER A 77 22.70 -4.29 23.00
N ILE A 78 22.23 -3.29 23.74
CA ILE A 78 22.74 -2.94 25.07
C ILE A 78 21.81 -3.59 26.10
N LYS A 79 22.22 -4.74 26.63
CA LYS A 79 21.49 -5.43 27.69
C LYS A 79 22.28 -5.37 28.98
#